data_AF-A0A4R0REM7-F1
#
_entry.id   AF-A0A4R0REM7-F1
#
_cell.length_a   1.000
_cell.length_b   1.000
_cell.length_c   1.000
_cell.angle_alpha   90.00
_cell.angle_beta   90.00
_cell.angle_gamma   90.00
#
_symmetry.space_group_name_H-M   'P 1'
#
loop_
_entity.id
_entity.type
_entity.pdbx_description
1 polymer ?
#
loop_
_entity_poly.entity_id
_entity_poly.type
_entity_poly.pdbx_seq_one_letter_code
_entity_poly.pdbx_strand_id
1 'polypeptide(L)'
;MHPRNPYRVPIDFAALAVAYPPLAPYVVKSSEHSKIDFQNDAALRRLTEALLFRDFQVKLTIPDDRLCPPVPNRLNYVLWLEDIVSRTSLAADCAQPDVVGLDIGTGASAIYPLLGCRSNGHWRFIATDIDDTSIRVARSNIEENHLQDRISLVKADETRPIFSLLSSPELDQVTVDFTMCNPPFYESRDEVLRSAEAKVAGPNAVVKALSSHNVDNYAITEFVQGQTRRWAIAWSFTNIHLPECVRITRNRESDPEWDVVDQHYERHSGFHLKQKIGF
;
A
#
# COMPACT_ATOMS: atom_id res chain seq x y z
N MET A 1 -12.40 -6.85 2.48
CA MET A 1 -11.94 -5.83 1.50
C MET A 1 -12.52 -4.48 1.86
N HIS A 2 -11.86 -3.39 1.46
CA HIS A 2 -12.33 -2.01 1.61
C HIS A 2 -13.67 -1.80 0.90
N PRO A 3 -14.64 -1.02 1.44
CA PRO A 3 -15.97 -0.85 0.82
C PRO A 3 -15.94 -0.34 -0.62
N ARG A 4 -15.01 0.58 -0.93
CA ARG A 4 -14.80 1.17 -2.27
C ARG A 4 -14.00 0.28 -3.24
N ASN A 5 -13.60 -0.93 -2.84
CA ASN A 5 -12.83 -1.83 -3.70
C ASN A 5 -13.75 -2.50 -4.74
N PRO A 6 -13.53 -2.30 -6.06
CA PRO A 6 -14.38 -2.88 -7.11
C PRO A 6 -14.33 -4.40 -7.16
N TYR A 7 -13.25 -5.01 -6.67
CA TYR A 7 -13.05 -6.46 -6.65
C TYR A 7 -13.78 -7.16 -5.49
N ARG A 8 -14.64 -6.44 -4.76
CA ARG A 8 -15.69 -7.05 -3.94
C ARG A 8 -16.68 -7.85 -4.79
N VAL A 9 -16.83 -7.46 -6.05
CA VAL A 9 -17.55 -8.23 -7.05
C VAL A 9 -16.56 -9.20 -7.71
N PRO A 10 -16.90 -10.49 -7.88
CA PRO A 10 -16.05 -11.45 -8.57
C PRO A 10 -15.62 -10.96 -9.96
N ILE A 11 -14.34 -11.19 -10.30
CA ILE A 11 -13.78 -10.78 -11.58
C ILE A 11 -14.34 -11.68 -12.68
N ASP A 12 -14.90 -11.08 -13.73
CA ASP A 12 -15.18 -11.78 -14.99
C ASP A 12 -13.88 -11.95 -15.78
N PHE A 13 -13.26 -13.13 -15.64
CA PHE A 13 -12.02 -13.46 -16.33
C PHE A 13 -12.18 -13.56 -17.85
N ALA A 14 -13.37 -13.91 -18.36
CA ALA A 14 -13.60 -13.95 -19.80
C ALA A 14 -13.58 -12.54 -20.38
N ALA A 15 -14.34 -11.62 -19.78
CA ALA A 15 -14.33 -10.22 -20.17
C ALA A 15 -12.94 -9.58 -20.00
N LEU A 16 -12.23 -9.91 -18.93
CA LEU A 16 -10.87 -9.43 -18.69
C LEU A 16 -9.88 -9.93 -19.76
N ALA A 17 -9.97 -11.20 -20.17
CA ALA A 17 -9.13 -11.76 -21.24
C ALA A 17 -9.43 -11.16 -22.62
N VAL A 18 -10.66 -10.71 -22.86
CA VAL A 18 -11.00 -9.93 -24.07
C VAL A 18 -10.33 -8.55 -24.02
N ALA A 19 -10.35 -7.88 -22.87
CA ALA A 19 -9.72 -6.57 -22.69
C ALA A 19 -8.18 -6.64 -22.71
N TYR A 20 -7.59 -7.75 -22.23
CA TYR A 20 -6.15 -7.99 -22.21
C TYR A 20 -5.84 -9.40 -22.74
N PRO A 21 -5.68 -9.55 -24.07
CA PRO A 21 -5.47 -10.84 -24.74
C PRO A 21 -4.34 -11.72 -24.16
N PRO A 22 -3.22 -11.19 -23.64
CA PRO A 22 -2.18 -12.02 -23.02
C PRO A 22 -2.64 -12.84 -21.80
N LEU A 23 -3.80 -12.52 -21.20
CA LEU A 23 -4.40 -13.32 -20.13
C LEU A 23 -5.12 -14.57 -20.66
N ALA A 24 -5.60 -14.57 -21.90
CA ALA A 24 -6.47 -15.61 -22.45
C ALA A 24 -5.93 -17.05 -22.32
N PRO A 25 -4.61 -17.34 -22.50
CA PRO A 25 -4.08 -18.69 -22.32
C PRO A 25 -4.23 -19.27 -20.92
N TYR A 26 -4.45 -18.41 -19.91
CA TYR A 26 -4.58 -18.79 -18.50
C TYR A 26 -6.03 -18.87 -18.02
N VAL A 27 -7.00 -18.51 -18.87
CA VAL A 27 -8.42 -18.53 -18.52
C VAL A 27 -9.06 -19.84 -18.97
N VAL A 28 -9.50 -20.64 -17.99
CA VAL A 28 -10.22 -21.89 -18.23
C VAL A 28 -11.72 -21.62 -18.16
N LYS A 29 -12.41 -21.85 -19.27
CA LYS A 29 -13.88 -21.75 -19.32
C LYS A 29 -14.51 -22.98 -18.65
N SER A 30 -15.42 -22.77 -17.70
CA SER A 30 -16.37 -23.78 -17.23
C SER A 30 -17.77 -23.49 -17.77
N SER A 31 -18.70 -24.43 -17.58
CA SER A 31 -20.11 -24.31 -18.01
C SER A 31 -20.86 -23.12 -17.42
N GLU A 32 -20.40 -22.57 -16.28
CA GLU A 32 -21.08 -21.48 -15.57
C GLU A 32 -20.18 -20.26 -15.32
N HIS A 33 -18.86 -20.46 -15.16
CA HIS A 33 -17.91 -19.39 -14.86
C HIS A 33 -16.54 -19.64 -15.50
N SER A 34 -15.80 -18.56 -15.74
CA SER A 34 -14.38 -18.68 -16.09
C SER A 34 -13.53 -18.77 -14.81
N LYS A 35 -12.40 -19.47 -14.88
CA LYS A 35 -11.48 -19.68 -13.76
C LYS A 35 -10.05 -19.42 -14.19
N ILE A 36 -9.21 -19.10 -13.21
CA ILE A 36 -7.76 -19.00 -13.35
C ILE A 36 -7.13 -19.84 -12.24
N ASP A 37 -5.98 -20.44 -12.54
CA ASP A 37 -5.18 -21.13 -11.54
C ASP A 37 -4.33 -20.12 -10.75
N PHE A 38 -4.70 -19.89 -9.49
CA PHE A 38 -3.98 -18.98 -8.59
C PHE A 38 -2.68 -19.57 -8.03
N GLN A 39 -2.34 -20.83 -8.35
CA GLN A 39 -1.05 -21.44 -8.01
C GLN A 39 -0.03 -21.29 -9.16
N ASN A 40 -0.46 -20.80 -10.32
CA ASN A 40 0.41 -20.59 -11.47
C ASN A 40 0.93 -19.14 -11.48
N ASP A 41 2.23 -18.97 -11.20
CA ASP A 41 2.87 -17.65 -11.13
C ASP A 41 2.74 -16.83 -12.43
N ALA A 42 2.85 -17.48 -13.59
CA ALA A 42 2.68 -16.79 -14.88
C ALA A 42 1.23 -16.32 -15.07
N ALA A 43 0.25 -17.13 -14.64
CA ALA A 43 -1.16 -16.75 -14.65
C ALA A 43 -1.42 -15.54 -13.72
N LEU A 44 -0.84 -15.54 -12.51
CA LEU A 44 -0.95 -14.44 -11.57
C LEU A 44 -0.35 -13.14 -12.12
N ARG A 45 0.81 -13.20 -12.78
CA ARG A 45 1.43 -12.04 -13.45
C ARG A 45 0.53 -11.46 -14.52
N ARG A 46 0.03 -12.29 -15.43
CA ARG A 46 -0.90 -11.85 -16.48
C ARG A 46 -2.21 -11.32 -15.91
N LEU A 47 -2.70 -11.89 -14.82
CA LEU A 47 -3.89 -11.37 -14.13
C LEU A 47 -3.63 -9.98 -13.55
N THR A 48 -2.51 -9.78 -12.86
CA THR A 48 -2.12 -8.47 -12.30
C THR A 48 -1.99 -7.41 -13.40
N GLU A 49 -1.31 -7.73 -14.50
CA GLU A 49 -1.20 -6.83 -15.66
C GLU A 49 -2.56 -6.50 -16.26
N ALA A 50 -3.41 -7.51 -16.46
CA ALA A 50 -4.73 -7.32 -17.06
C ALA A 50 -5.63 -6.41 -16.21
N LEU A 51 -5.64 -6.61 -14.89
CA LEU A 51 -6.40 -5.79 -13.95
C LEU A 51 -5.91 -4.34 -13.95
N LEU A 52 -4.59 -4.14 -13.92
CA LEU A 52 -3.99 -2.80 -13.98
C LEU A 52 -4.29 -2.10 -15.31
N PHE A 53 -4.18 -2.83 -16.41
CA PHE A 53 -4.42 -2.30 -17.74
C PHE A 53 -5.87 -1.87 -17.93
N ARG A 54 -6.82 -2.78 -17.63
CA ARG A 54 -8.25 -2.53 -17.86
C ARG A 54 -8.82 -1.47 -16.91
N ASP A 55 -8.49 -1.57 -15.61
CA ASP A 55 -9.21 -0.83 -14.57
C ASP A 55 -8.49 0.47 -14.16
N PHE A 56 -7.18 0.55 -14.40
CA PHE A 56 -6.36 1.71 -14.00
C PHE A 56 -5.56 2.33 -15.13
N GLN A 57 -5.65 1.78 -16.36
CA GLN A 57 -4.85 2.21 -17.51
C GLN A 57 -3.35 2.19 -17.19
N VAL A 58 -2.93 1.21 -16.39
CA VAL A 58 -1.53 0.99 -16.02
C VAL A 58 -0.98 -0.18 -16.81
N LYS A 59 0.06 0.07 -17.59
CA LYS A 59 0.90 -0.98 -18.17
C LYS A 59 2.00 -1.35 -17.19
N LEU A 60 2.27 -2.63 -17.01
CA LEU A 60 3.25 -3.06 -16.02
C LEU A 60 4.06 -4.23 -16.55
N THR A 61 5.38 -4.15 -16.37
CA THR A 61 6.29 -5.27 -16.54
C THR A 61 6.81 -5.68 -15.17
N ILE A 62 6.64 -6.95 -14.80
CA ILE A 62 7.11 -7.50 -13.52
C ILE A 62 8.12 -8.61 -13.80
N PRO A 63 9.40 -8.48 -13.37
CA PRO A 63 10.41 -9.51 -13.55
C PRO A 63 10.03 -10.80 -12.84
N ASP A 64 10.36 -11.95 -13.43
CA ASP A 64 10.00 -13.28 -12.91
C ASP A 64 10.63 -13.58 -11.55
N ASP A 65 11.77 -12.96 -11.24
CA ASP A 65 12.52 -13.07 -9.99
C ASP A 65 12.11 -12.03 -8.93
N ARG A 66 10.98 -11.34 -9.15
CA ARG A 66 10.45 -10.32 -8.24
C ARG A 66 8.99 -10.61 -7.88
N LEU A 67 8.56 -10.08 -6.74
CA LEU A 67 7.20 -10.27 -6.23
C LEU A 67 6.16 -9.71 -7.21
N CYS A 68 5.18 -10.54 -7.60
CA CYS A 68 3.99 -10.08 -8.31
C CYS A 68 2.92 -9.61 -7.30
N PRO A 69 2.54 -8.32 -7.27
CA PRO A 69 1.61 -7.81 -6.28
C PRO A 69 0.14 -8.10 -6.66
N PRO A 70 -0.66 -8.75 -5.79
CA PRO A 70 -2.09 -8.94 -6.06
C PRO A 70 -2.85 -7.61 -5.99
N VAL A 71 -3.31 -7.11 -7.13
CA VAL A 71 -3.94 -5.78 -7.28
C VAL A 71 -5.04 -5.50 -6.26
N PRO A 72 -6.03 -6.40 -6.02
CA PRO A 72 -7.10 -6.09 -5.09
C PRO A 72 -6.62 -5.88 -3.65
N ASN A 73 -5.53 -6.55 -3.25
CA ASN A 73 -4.95 -6.37 -1.93
C ASN A 73 -4.22 -5.03 -1.80
N ARG A 74 -3.44 -4.66 -2.81
CA ARG A 74 -2.74 -3.37 -2.86
C ARG A 74 -3.71 -2.20 -2.87
N LEU A 75 -4.80 -2.33 -3.62
CA LEU A 75 -5.85 -1.34 -3.69
C LEU A 75 -6.57 -1.13 -2.35
N ASN A 76 -6.75 -2.18 -1.53
CA ASN A 76 -7.31 -1.98 -0.18
C ASN A 76 -6.46 -0.99 0.65
N TYR A 77 -5.13 -1.05 0.51
CA TYR A 77 -4.24 -0.16 1.23
C TYR A 77 -4.31 1.27 0.69
N VAL A 78 -4.30 1.45 -0.64
CA VAL A 78 -4.47 2.77 -1.27
C VAL A 78 -5.81 3.41 -0.88
N LEU A 79 -6.92 2.66 -0.93
CA LEU A 79 -8.24 3.19 -0.55
C LEU A 79 -8.31 3.55 0.94
N TRP A 80 -7.70 2.76 1.82
CA TRP A 80 -7.64 3.13 3.24
C TRP A 80 -6.77 4.36 3.48
N LEU A 81 -5.70 4.52 2.73
CA LEU A 81 -4.86 5.71 2.77
C LEU A 81 -5.62 6.96 2.27
N GLU A 82 -6.42 6.84 1.21
CA GLU A 82 -7.32 7.92 0.77
C GLU A 82 -8.31 8.32 1.87
N ASP A 83 -8.86 7.36 2.61
CA ASP A 83 -9.74 7.63 3.76
C ASP A 83 -8.99 8.38 4.87
N ILE A 84 -7.71 8.07 5.11
CA ILE A 84 -6.86 8.78 6.08
C ILE A 84 -6.57 10.20 5.60
N VAL A 85 -6.02 10.33 4.38
CA VAL A 85 -5.66 11.61 3.75
C VAL A 85 -6.88 12.54 3.71
N SER A 86 -8.02 12.09 3.20
CA SER A 86 -9.23 12.94 3.13
C SER A 86 -9.77 13.45 4.48
N ARG A 87 -9.32 12.86 5.60
CA ARG A 87 -9.77 13.22 6.96
C ARG A 87 -8.71 13.96 7.78
N THR A 88 -7.45 13.94 7.33
CA THR A 88 -6.31 14.53 8.04
C THR A 88 -5.71 15.67 7.25
N SER A 89 -5.63 15.48 5.94
CA SER A 89 -5.38 16.50 4.94
C SER A 89 -6.68 17.33 4.81
N LEU A 90 -6.57 18.65 4.74
CA LEU A 90 -7.49 19.45 3.89
C LEU A 90 -8.92 19.74 4.38
N ALA A 91 -9.19 19.80 5.69
CA ALA A 91 -10.32 20.60 6.18
C ALA A 91 -10.08 22.13 6.03
N ALA A 92 -8.97 22.53 5.40
CA ALA A 92 -8.63 23.91 5.13
C ALA A 92 -9.15 24.34 3.76
N ASP A 93 -9.83 25.49 3.77
CA ASP A 93 -10.40 26.19 2.63
C ASP A 93 -9.41 26.35 1.44
N CYS A 94 -9.96 26.22 0.23
CA CYS A 94 -9.43 26.68 -1.07
C CYS A 94 -8.31 25.83 -1.74
N ALA A 95 -8.69 25.18 -2.87
CA ALA A 95 -7.89 24.35 -3.79
C ALA A 95 -7.34 23.05 -3.17
N GLN A 96 -7.50 21.90 -3.84
CA GLN A 96 -6.83 20.66 -3.42
C GLN A 96 -5.33 20.85 -3.67
N PRO A 97 -4.48 21.07 -2.64
CA PRO A 97 -3.04 21.10 -2.85
C PRO A 97 -2.57 19.70 -3.23
N ASP A 98 -1.40 19.62 -3.85
CA ASP A 98 -0.77 18.33 -4.13
C ASP A 98 -0.57 17.56 -2.82
N VAL A 99 -0.93 16.26 -2.83
CA VAL A 99 -0.66 15.34 -1.72
C VAL A 99 0.59 14.55 -2.07
N VAL A 100 1.63 14.61 -1.24
CA VAL A 100 2.91 13.96 -1.46
C VAL A 100 3.07 12.75 -0.56
N GLY A 101 3.13 11.57 -1.16
CA GLY A 101 3.39 10.29 -0.51
C GLY A 101 4.84 9.84 -0.60
N LEU A 102 5.37 9.21 0.45
CA LEU A 102 6.63 8.46 0.39
C LEU A 102 6.35 6.95 0.43
N ASP A 103 6.64 6.24 -0.66
CA ASP A 103 6.60 4.78 -0.72
C ASP A 103 7.98 4.17 -0.44
N ILE A 104 8.05 3.38 0.63
CA ILE A 104 9.26 2.77 1.13
C ILE A 104 9.32 1.30 0.72
N GLY A 105 10.27 0.97 -0.16
CA GLY A 105 10.37 -0.36 -0.76
C GLY A 105 9.31 -0.55 -1.85
N THR A 106 9.33 0.34 -2.85
CA THR A 106 8.32 0.38 -3.92
C THR A 106 8.36 -0.86 -4.82
N GLY A 107 9.50 -1.56 -4.84
CA GLY A 107 9.75 -2.75 -5.64
C GLY A 107 9.75 -2.47 -7.14
N ALA A 108 10.10 -3.48 -7.94
CA ALA A 108 10.12 -3.40 -9.40
C ALA A 108 8.79 -2.91 -10.00
N SER A 109 7.66 -3.18 -9.34
CA SER A 109 6.34 -2.80 -9.84
C SER A 109 5.98 -1.33 -9.66
N ALA A 110 6.55 -0.61 -8.68
CA ALA A 110 6.07 0.70 -8.26
C ALA A 110 4.53 0.78 -8.06
N ILE A 111 3.93 -0.32 -7.57
CA ILE A 111 2.47 -0.53 -7.63
C ILE A 111 1.68 0.53 -6.87
N TYR A 112 2.16 0.97 -5.71
CA TYR A 112 1.46 1.97 -4.91
C TYR A 112 1.54 3.37 -5.53
N PRO A 113 2.71 3.88 -5.95
CA PRO A 113 2.80 5.13 -6.71
C PRO A 113 1.91 5.13 -7.96
N LEU A 114 1.93 4.05 -8.75
CA LEU A 114 1.13 3.95 -9.98
C LEU A 114 -0.38 3.97 -9.68
N LEU A 115 -0.85 3.14 -8.74
CA LEU A 115 -2.27 3.12 -8.35
C LEU A 115 -2.71 4.44 -7.71
N GLY A 116 -1.88 5.02 -6.84
CA GLY A 116 -2.17 6.28 -6.16
C GLY A 116 -2.30 7.44 -7.14
N CYS A 117 -1.34 7.60 -8.06
CA CYS A 117 -1.38 8.68 -9.06
C CYS A 117 -2.51 8.51 -10.09
N ARG A 118 -2.87 7.27 -10.46
CA ARG A 118 -4.00 7.01 -11.36
C ARG A 118 -5.35 7.22 -10.71
N SER A 119 -5.48 6.89 -9.43
CA SER A 119 -6.74 7.02 -8.68
C SER A 119 -6.99 8.46 -8.22
N ASN A 120 -5.92 9.23 -7.98
CA ASN A 120 -6.00 10.57 -7.42
C ASN A 120 -5.16 11.55 -8.24
N GLY A 121 -5.79 12.50 -8.95
CA GLY A 121 -5.11 13.41 -9.89
C GLY A 121 -4.08 14.37 -9.27
N HIS A 122 -4.23 14.70 -7.98
CA HIS A 122 -3.35 15.61 -7.23
C HIS A 122 -2.31 14.88 -6.37
N TRP A 123 -2.17 13.55 -6.50
CA TRP A 123 -1.17 12.81 -5.71
C TRP A 123 0.20 12.82 -6.38
N ARG A 124 1.26 12.96 -5.61
CA ARG A 124 2.65 12.83 -6.04
C ARG A 124 3.31 11.79 -5.13
N PHE A 125 4.31 11.10 -5.65
CA PHE A 125 5.05 10.12 -4.88
C PHE A 125 6.55 10.36 -4.95
N ILE A 126 7.20 10.19 -3.81
CA ILE A 126 8.60 9.81 -3.72
C ILE A 126 8.60 8.29 -3.52
N ALA A 127 9.13 7.56 -4.48
CA ALA A 127 9.21 6.10 -4.44
C ALA A 127 10.66 5.68 -4.19
N THR A 128 10.88 4.78 -3.24
CA THR A 128 12.24 4.39 -2.84
C THR A 128 12.43 2.89 -2.85
N ASP A 129 13.64 2.45 -3.19
CA ASP A 129 14.06 1.06 -3.10
C ASP A 129 15.59 0.95 -2.92
N ILE A 130 16.06 -0.16 -2.36
CA ILE A 130 17.49 -0.47 -2.16
C ILE A 130 18.06 -1.42 -3.21
N ASP A 131 17.22 -2.04 -4.06
CA ASP A 131 17.65 -3.00 -5.09
C ASP A 131 17.73 -2.32 -6.46
N ASP A 132 18.90 -2.42 -7.13
CA ASP A 132 19.13 -1.74 -8.42
C ASP A 132 18.24 -2.26 -9.53
N THR A 133 17.93 -3.55 -9.50
CA THR A 133 17.03 -4.16 -10.48
C THR A 133 15.61 -3.65 -10.29
N SER A 134 15.13 -3.58 -9.05
CA SER A 134 13.83 -2.97 -8.72
C SER A 134 13.76 -1.51 -9.15
N ILE A 135 14.78 -0.70 -8.86
CA ILE A 135 14.84 0.70 -9.33
C ILE A 135 14.77 0.81 -10.85
N ARG A 136 15.58 0.02 -11.58
CA ARG A 136 15.60 0.07 -13.05
C ARG A 136 14.23 -0.27 -13.65
N VAL A 137 13.58 -1.30 -13.14
CA VAL A 137 12.28 -1.75 -13.66
C VAL A 137 11.15 -0.82 -13.23
N ALA A 138 11.16 -0.34 -11.98
CA ALA A 138 10.22 0.66 -11.50
C ALA A 138 10.27 1.93 -12.35
N ARG A 139 11.47 2.40 -12.71
CA ARG A 139 11.65 3.55 -13.62
C ARG A 139 10.98 3.31 -14.96
N SER A 140 11.24 2.17 -15.59
CA SER A 140 10.62 1.80 -16.88
C SER A 140 9.09 1.77 -16.78
N ASN A 141 8.55 1.20 -15.70
CA ASN A 141 7.11 1.15 -15.46
C ASN A 141 6.51 2.56 -15.27
N ILE A 142 7.19 3.45 -14.55
CA ILE A 142 6.73 4.84 -14.35
C ILE A 142 6.72 5.61 -15.69
N GLU A 143 7.79 5.50 -16.46
CA GLU A 143 7.97 6.19 -17.76
C GLU A 143 6.97 5.69 -18.81
N GLU A 144 6.74 4.37 -18.91
CA GLU A 144 5.78 3.77 -19.84
C GLU A 144 4.33 4.23 -19.56
N ASN A 145 4.04 4.62 -18.32
CA ASN A 145 2.74 5.15 -17.92
C ASN A 145 2.65 6.68 -17.96
N HIS A 146 3.73 7.37 -18.35
CA HIS A 146 3.85 8.82 -18.40
C HIS A 146 3.59 9.50 -17.04
N LEU A 147 4.13 8.91 -15.96
CA LEU A 147 3.95 9.40 -14.58
C LEU A 147 5.23 9.92 -13.94
N GLN A 148 6.33 10.05 -14.68
CA GLN A 148 7.63 10.53 -14.18
C GLN A 148 7.57 11.95 -13.57
N ASP A 149 6.65 12.80 -14.04
CA ASP A 149 6.49 14.16 -13.48
C ASP A 149 5.78 14.17 -12.12
N ARG A 150 5.17 13.04 -11.72
CA ARG A 150 4.43 12.87 -10.47
C ARG A 150 5.06 11.85 -9.53
N ILE A 151 5.91 10.95 -10.04
CA ILE A 151 6.58 9.90 -9.26
C ILE A 151 8.09 10.09 -9.38
N SER A 152 8.71 10.61 -8.34
CA SER A 152 10.17 10.70 -8.22
C SER A 152 10.72 9.40 -7.65
N LEU A 153 11.62 8.74 -8.38
CA LEU A 153 12.21 7.47 -7.95
C LEU A 153 13.63 7.71 -7.40
N VAL A 154 13.84 7.36 -6.13
CA VAL A 154 15.09 7.59 -5.41
C VAL A 154 15.67 6.27 -4.91
N LYS A 155 16.94 6.01 -5.22
CA LYS A 155 17.68 4.88 -4.66
C LYS A 155 17.98 5.18 -3.18
N ALA A 156 17.51 4.32 -2.29
CA ALA A 156 17.82 4.45 -0.86
C ALA A 156 19.19 3.81 -0.54
N ASP A 157 19.86 4.39 0.45
CA ASP A 157 21.10 3.88 1.04
C ASP A 157 20.76 3.08 2.29
N GLU A 158 21.01 1.77 2.26
CA GLU A 158 20.72 0.86 3.38
C GLU A 158 21.55 1.14 4.64
N THR A 159 22.64 1.90 4.52
CA THR A 159 23.51 2.27 5.64
C THR A 159 23.01 3.50 6.41
N ARG A 160 22.00 4.21 5.89
CA ARG A 160 21.49 5.46 6.45
C ARG A 160 20.06 5.32 6.97
N PRO A 161 19.64 6.17 7.93
CA PRO A 161 18.25 6.20 8.37
C PRO A 161 17.29 6.46 7.19
N ILE A 162 16.16 5.77 7.20
CA ILE A 162 15.20 5.72 6.09
C ILE A 162 14.65 7.08 5.66
N PHE A 163 14.52 8.03 6.60
CA PHE A 163 14.02 9.38 6.32
C PHE A 163 15.14 10.39 6.03
N SER A 164 16.42 9.99 6.08
CA SER A 164 17.54 10.89 5.77
C SER A 164 17.54 11.38 4.31
N LEU A 165 16.88 10.64 3.41
CA LEU A 165 16.68 11.05 2.02
C LEU A 165 15.80 12.29 1.90
N LEU A 166 14.92 12.57 2.86
CA LEU A 166 14.10 13.79 2.86
C LEU A 166 14.91 15.05 3.15
N SER A 167 16.14 14.90 3.62
CA SER A 167 17.10 16.00 3.82
C SER A 167 18.11 16.10 2.66
N SER A 168 17.92 15.36 1.57
CA SER A 168 18.80 15.47 0.40
C SER A 168 18.49 16.75 -0.37
N PRO A 169 19.47 17.36 -1.07
CA PRO A 169 19.24 18.58 -1.86
C PRO A 169 18.11 18.43 -2.90
N GLU A 170 17.86 17.22 -3.39
CA GLU A 170 16.81 16.92 -4.38
C GLU A 170 15.40 16.93 -3.78
N LEU A 171 15.28 16.73 -2.47
CA LEU A 171 14.01 16.67 -1.73
C LEU A 171 13.92 17.74 -0.64
N ASP A 172 14.92 18.60 -0.54
CA ASP A 172 14.95 19.73 0.37
C ASP A 172 13.71 20.60 0.11
N GLN A 173 12.95 20.89 1.17
CA GLN A 173 11.65 21.59 1.15
C GLN A 173 10.43 20.78 0.70
N VAL A 174 10.55 19.48 0.38
CA VAL A 174 9.37 18.65 0.11
C VAL A 174 8.70 18.22 1.42
N THR A 175 7.46 18.66 1.63
CA THR A 175 6.63 18.17 2.75
C THR A 175 5.94 16.88 2.32
N VAL A 176 6.14 15.81 3.09
CA VAL A 176 5.49 14.51 2.87
C VAL A 176 4.24 14.41 3.76
N ASP A 177 3.08 14.19 3.15
CA ASP A 177 1.79 14.07 3.83
C ASP A 177 1.61 12.69 4.48
N PHE A 178 2.11 11.65 3.80
CA PHE A 178 2.07 10.29 4.31
C PHE A 178 3.29 9.49 3.86
N THR A 179 3.62 8.49 4.65
CA THR A 179 4.60 7.46 4.30
C THR A 179 3.89 6.12 4.29
N MET A 180 4.17 5.27 3.32
CA MET A 180 3.63 3.92 3.24
C MET A 180 4.72 2.91 3.01
N CYS A 181 4.55 1.74 3.61
CA CYS A 181 5.46 0.63 3.42
C CYS A 181 4.69 -0.69 3.40
N ASN A 182 5.05 -1.54 2.45
CA ASN A 182 4.79 -2.98 2.51
C ASN A 182 6.11 -3.69 2.77
N PRO A 183 6.50 -3.88 4.05
CA PRO A 183 7.82 -4.34 4.43
C PRO A 183 8.13 -5.73 3.86
N PRO A 184 9.42 -6.05 3.64
CA PRO A 184 9.82 -7.40 3.27
C PRO A 184 9.32 -8.37 4.32
N PHE A 185 8.78 -9.49 3.86
CA PHE A 185 8.02 -10.36 4.75
C PHE A 185 8.91 -11.20 5.65
N TYR A 186 10.11 -11.60 5.18
CA TYR A 186 10.97 -12.59 5.82
C TYR A 186 12.42 -12.45 5.33
N GLU A 187 13.39 -12.68 6.21
CA GLU A 187 14.82 -12.70 5.86
C GLU A 187 15.20 -14.01 5.12
N SER A 188 14.33 -15.04 5.19
CA SER A 188 14.56 -16.34 4.56
C SER A 188 13.26 -17.07 4.19
N ARG A 189 13.35 -17.99 3.23
CA ARG A 189 12.27 -18.91 2.84
C ARG A 189 11.73 -19.72 4.02
N ASP A 190 12.59 -20.09 4.97
CA ASP A 190 12.21 -20.87 6.15
C ASP A 190 11.37 -20.07 7.15
N GLU A 191 11.51 -18.74 7.18
CA GLU A 191 10.71 -17.87 8.02
C GLU A 191 9.31 -17.63 7.41
N VAL A 192 9.20 -17.65 6.06
CA VAL A 192 7.90 -17.68 5.35
C VAL A 192 7.09 -18.90 5.78
N LEU A 193 7.73 -20.08 5.79
CA LEU A 193 7.09 -21.35 6.15
C LEU A 193 6.68 -21.38 7.63
N ARG A 194 7.57 -20.95 8.54
CA ARG A 194 7.26 -20.87 9.99
C ARG A 194 6.15 -19.88 10.31
N SER A 195 6.06 -18.77 9.58
CA SER A 195 5.01 -17.78 9.79
C SER A 195 3.64 -18.23 9.26
N ALA A 196 3.58 -19.20 8.33
CA ALA A 196 2.32 -19.79 7.90
C ALA A 196 1.67 -20.66 8.99
N GLU A 197 2.45 -21.11 9.99
CA GLU A 197 2.00 -21.93 11.12
C GLU A 197 1.64 -21.09 12.36
N ALA A 198 2.03 -19.82 12.40
CA ALA A 198 1.82 -18.93 13.54
C ALA A 198 0.42 -18.29 13.53
N LYS A 199 -0.28 -18.35 14.67
CA LYS A 199 -1.60 -17.71 14.88
C LYS A 199 -1.55 -16.23 14.48
N VAL A 200 -2.47 -15.80 13.61
CA VAL A 200 -2.53 -14.42 13.09
C VAL A 200 -2.70 -13.41 14.23
N ALA A 201 -1.60 -12.87 14.71
CA ALA A 201 -1.59 -11.74 15.61
C ALA A 201 -1.55 -10.45 14.79
N GLY A 202 -2.45 -9.50 15.10
CA GLY A 202 -2.42 -8.16 14.54
C GLY A 202 -1.11 -7.41 14.87
N PRO A 203 -1.01 -6.11 14.56
CA PRO A 203 0.22 -5.33 14.72
C PRO A 203 0.57 -4.98 16.19
N ASN A 204 0.30 -5.88 17.14
CA ASN A 204 0.43 -5.66 18.59
C ASN A 204 1.83 -5.19 19.01
N ALA A 205 2.89 -5.68 18.37
CA ALA A 205 4.26 -5.24 18.67
C ALA A 205 4.47 -3.76 18.31
N VAL A 206 3.90 -3.29 17.20
CA VAL A 206 3.97 -1.88 16.80
C VAL A 206 3.14 -1.03 17.76
N VAL A 207 1.93 -1.47 18.12
CA VAL A 207 1.09 -0.78 19.11
C VAL A 207 1.82 -0.60 20.44
N LYS A 208 2.46 -1.66 20.95
CA LYS A 208 3.26 -1.57 22.18
C LYS A 208 4.40 -0.56 22.08
N ALA A 209 5.09 -0.52 20.93
CA ALA A 209 6.15 0.45 20.69
C ALA A 209 5.62 1.89 20.59
N LEU A 210 4.46 2.10 19.98
CA LEU A 210 3.79 3.42 19.95
C LEU A 210 3.44 3.86 21.36
N SER A 211 2.82 2.99 22.17
CA SER A 211 2.48 3.30 23.56
C SER A 211 3.71 3.60 24.41
N SER A 212 4.83 2.88 24.24
CA SER A 212 6.06 3.16 25.00
C SER A 212 6.71 4.50 24.66
N HIS A 213 6.33 5.10 23.53
CA HIS A 213 6.79 6.42 23.08
C HIS A 213 5.68 7.48 23.21
N ASN A 214 4.61 7.21 23.96
CA ASN A 214 3.46 8.10 24.16
C ASN A 214 2.78 8.53 22.84
N VAL A 215 2.74 7.64 21.85
CA VAL A 215 2.01 7.85 20.59
C VAL A 215 0.66 7.14 20.68
N ASP A 216 -0.40 7.89 20.93
CA ASP A 216 -1.78 7.39 21.04
C ASP A 216 -2.63 7.66 19.78
N ASN A 217 -2.15 8.53 18.90
CA ASN A 217 -2.76 8.84 17.61
C ASN A 217 -2.38 7.80 16.56
N TYR A 218 -3.05 6.65 16.60
CA TYR A 218 -2.90 5.59 15.62
C TYR A 218 -4.25 5.00 15.19
N ALA A 219 -4.23 4.32 14.05
CA ALA A 219 -5.36 3.62 13.45
C ALA A 219 -4.92 2.22 12.98
N ILE A 220 -5.80 1.24 13.11
CA ILE A 220 -5.56 -0.13 12.66
C ILE A 220 -6.73 -0.59 11.80
N THR A 221 -6.42 -1.23 10.69
CA THR A 221 -7.42 -1.89 9.84
C THR A 221 -6.99 -3.29 9.42
N GLU A 222 -7.95 -4.07 8.96
CA GLU A 222 -7.77 -5.41 8.44
C GLU A 222 -8.31 -5.50 7.01
N PHE A 223 -7.51 -6.06 6.11
CA PHE A 223 -7.91 -6.39 4.74
C PHE A 223 -8.02 -7.90 4.59
N VAL A 224 -9.25 -8.39 4.46
CA VAL A 224 -9.55 -9.79 4.14
C VAL A 224 -9.91 -9.92 2.66
N GLN A 225 -9.23 -10.83 1.96
CA GLN A 225 -9.47 -11.22 0.57
C GLN A 225 -9.32 -12.74 0.44
N GLY A 226 -10.43 -13.45 0.23
CA GLY A 226 -10.42 -14.91 0.25
C GLY A 226 -9.90 -15.43 1.59
N GLN A 227 -8.90 -16.32 1.55
CA GLN A 227 -8.22 -16.84 2.74
C GLN A 227 -7.11 -15.91 3.25
N THR A 228 -6.73 -14.90 2.47
CA THR A 228 -5.61 -14.01 2.78
C THR A 228 -6.05 -12.84 3.65
N ARG A 229 -5.40 -12.70 4.80
CA ARG A 229 -5.63 -11.62 5.77
C ARG A 229 -4.43 -10.67 5.81
N ARG A 230 -4.65 -9.37 5.92
CA ARG A 230 -3.57 -8.39 6.07
C ARG A 230 -3.99 -7.37 7.11
N TRP A 231 -3.03 -6.88 7.87
CA TRP A 231 -3.23 -5.77 8.78
C TRP A 231 -2.51 -4.54 8.23
N ALA A 232 -3.07 -3.36 8.45
CA ALA A 232 -2.36 -2.12 8.29
C ALA A 232 -2.51 -1.28 9.56
N ILE A 233 -1.44 -0.59 9.92
CA ILE A 233 -1.41 0.36 11.03
C ILE A 233 -0.90 1.70 10.50
N ALA A 234 -1.55 2.78 10.92
CA ALA A 234 -1.19 4.15 10.65
C ALA A 234 -0.98 4.87 11.98
N TRP A 235 -0.03 5.79 12.08
CA TRP A 235 0.11 6.68 13.24
C TRP A 235 0.56 8.07 12.82
N SER A 236 0.32 9.06 13.69
CA SER A 236 0.74 10.43 13.47
C SER A 236 1.22 11.07 14.76
N PHE A 237 2.18 11.97 14.64
CA PHE A 237 2.65 12.81 15.74
C PHE A 237 1.92 14.17 15.80
N THR A 238 0.97 14.39 14.88
CA THR A 238 0.17 15.61 14.88
C THR A 238 -1.01 15.51 15.85
N ASN A 239 -1.54 16.67 16.24
CA ASN A 239 -2.75 16.76 17.07
C ASN A 239 -4.05 16.43 16.30
N ILE A 240 -3.96 16.11 15.00
CA ILE A 240 -5.12 15.74 14.19
C ILE A 240 -5.36 14.24 14.39
N HIS A 241 -6.35 13.92 15.22
CA HIS A 241 -6.78 12.55 15.42
C HIS A 241 -7.72 12.10 14.29
N LEU A 242 -7.50 10.89 13.80
CA LEU A 242 -8.42 10.27 12.86
C LEU A 242 -9.81 10.07 13.52
N PRO A 243 -10.93 10.20 12.78
CA PRO A 243 -12.24 9.86 13.31
C PRO A 243 -12.31 8.41 13.79
N GLU A 244 -13.14 8.13 14.80
CA GLU A 244 -13.25 6.78 15.40
C GLU A 244 -13.55 5.68 14.36
N CYS A 245 -14.36 6.01 13.35
CA CYS A 245 -14.69 5.08 12.26
C CYS A 245 -13.51 4.71 11.34
N VAL A 246 -12.36 5.37 11.49
CA VAL A 246 -11.09 5.02 10.84
C VAL A 246 -10.05 4.49 11.83
N ARG A 247 -10.10 4.90 13.11
CA ARG A 247 -9.13 4.48 14.14
C ARG A 247 -9.17 2.98 14.44
N ILE A 248 -10.35 2.36 14.48
CA ILE A 248 -10.48 0.95 14.89
C ILE A 248 -11.61 0.24 14.14
N THR A 249 -11.28 -0.56 13.12
CA THR A 249 -12.18 -1.61 12.61
C THR A 249 -11.95 -2.90 13.40
N ARG A 250 -12.42 -2.93 14.66
CA ARG A 250 -12.70 -4.18 15.38
C ARG A 250 -14.17 -4.16 15.80
N ASN A 251 -14.86 -5.29 15.62
CA ASN A 251 -16.13 -5.54 16.28
C ASN A 251 -15.96 -5.20 17.76
N ARG A 252 -16.71 -4.20 18.25
CA ARG A 252 -16.75 -3.79 19.65
C ARG A 252 -17.32 -4.95 20.47
N GLU A 253 -16.44 -5.73 21.09
CA GLU A 253 -16.75 -6.41 22.35
C GLU A 253 -15.52 -6.31 23.26
N SER A 254 -15.70 -5.61 24.39
CA SER A 254 -14.78 -5.38 25.53
C SER A 254 -13.48 -4.60 25.27
N ASP A 255 -13.40 -3.33 25.72
CA ASP A 255 -12.72 -2.93 26.98
C ASP A 255 -12.77 -1.39 27.21
N PRO A 256 -12.44 -0.85 28.42
CA PRO A 256 -13.11 0.29 29.03
C PRO A 256 -12.44 1.64 28.72
N GLU A 257 -13.21 2.71 28.95
CA GLU A 257 -12.80 4.11 28.93
C GLU A 257 -11.53 4.35 29.75
N TRP A 258 -10.58 5.09 29.17
CA TRP A 258 -9.50 5.74 29.92
C TRP A 258 -9.26 7.15 29.40
N ASP A 259 -9.12 8.06 30.36
CA ASP A 259 -9.07 9.50 30.22
C ASP A 259 -7.87 10.03 29.41
N VAL A 260 -8.13 11.10 28.68
CA VAL A 260 -7.18 11.89 27.90
C VAL A 260 -6.28 12.71 28.85
N VAL A 261 -4.96 12.61 28.68
CA VAL A 261 -4.00 13.52 29.32
C VAL A 261 -3.25 14.29 28.24
N ASP A 262 -3.51 15.60 28.19
CA ASP A 262 -2.78 16.59 27.41
C ASP A 262 -1.32 16.71 27.89
N GLN A 263 -0.35 16.75 26.97
CA GLN A 263 0.67 17.81 26.89
C GLN A 263 1.69 17.64 25.74
N HIS A 264 1.74 18.70 24.93
CA HIS A 264 2.80 19.22 24.05
C HIS A 264 4.00 18.34 23.66
N TYR A 265 4.11 18.00 22.36
CA TYR A 265 5.40 17.80 21.67
C TYR A 265 5.33 18.25 20.19
N GLU A 266 6.47 18.73 19.67
CA GLU A 266 6.61 19.57 18.48
C GLU A 266 6.42 18.86 17.12
N ARG A 267 5.97 19.68 16.16
CA ARG A 267 5.51 19.40 14.79
C ARG A 267 6.67 19.08 13.85
N HIS A 268 6.59 18.04 13.02
CA HIS A 268 6.99 17.99 11.58
C HIS A 268 6.52 16.65 10.93
N SER A 269 5.53 16.70 10.01
CA SER A 269 5.02 15.64 9.07
C SER A 269 4.55 14.30 9.68
N GLY A 270 3.36 13.76 9.41
CA GLY A 270 2.91 13.15 8.14
C GLY A 270 2.71 11.65 8.44
N PHE A 271 1.50 11.09 8.27
CA PHE A 271 1.16 9.78 8.85
C PHE A 271 2.13 8.67 8.39
N HIS A 272 2.53 7.80 9.31
CA HIS A 272 3.33 6.63 8.99
C HIS A 272 2.46 5.40 8.90
N LEU A 273 2.48 4.72 7.75
CA LEU A 273 1.69 3.52 7.53
C LEU A 273 2.58 2.30 7.29
N LYS A 274 2.29 1.24 8.04
CA LYS A 274 2.93 -0.07 7.91
C LYS A 274 1.88 -1.14 7.66
N GLN A 275 1.99 -1.86 6.54
CA GLN A 275 1.23 -3.07 6.31
C GLN A 275 1.98 -4.27 6.91
N LYS A 276 1.29 -5.19 7.60
CA LYS A 276 1.84 -6.47 8.04
C LYS A 276 0.98 -7.60 7.50
N ILE A 277 1.62 -8.64 6.96
CA ILE A 277 0.94 -9.88 6.58
C ILE A 277 0.61 -10.70 7.82
N GLY A 278 -0.63 -11.20 7.90
CA GLY A 278 -0.93 -12.45 8.59
C GLY A 278 -1.25 -13.51 7.54
N PHE A 279 -0.64 -14.67 7.59
CA PHE A 279 -1.10 -15.80 6.78
C PHE A 279 -2.23 -16.51 7.52
#